data_AF-A0A9P0A629-F1
#
_entry.id   AF-A0A9P0A629-F1
#
_cell.length_a   1.000
_cell.length_b   1.000
_cell.length_c   1.000
_cell.angle_alpha   90.00
_cell.angle_beta   90.00
_cell.angle_gamma   90.00
#
_symmetry.space_group_name_H-M   'P 1'
#
loop_
_entity.id
_entity.type
_entity.pdbx_description
1 polymer ?
#
loop_
_entity_poly.entity_id
_entity_poly.type
_entity_poly.pdbx_seq_one_letter_code
_entity_poly.pdbx_strand_id
1 'polypeptide(L)'
;MEILSKNSRGHCPQPSWFVIQSMTFLLIATVLTLHEAQGFLNLAESTEEREIFDSAGTPALKPLCGPSYESKNKRDRNPFIEAVESSHFVDKTPMIKFFHRHSRPLLVTAPRDFGKTTNLYMLKTFYEIKVDESGIELDGHQSPNRNVFNGLVGRKRVCEETVFDGRQWCDDQMASYPVLHYSFENLAVSGLMDFLESFRQATARVCKEHASYLLKSDRLTPTNITLLRSYCDAPASGVTRQGLCASGRDMSAILAVHFGRPSLVLLDELDAPVLRLLTSSAPDKDVEEILAILKEFSRELFVDNPAVGRAFLTGNTKLATTVAPPNAVHWQFTEDEEIAPYFGFSDQEVEFLVKKAHLDIKDVREYYKGYHGQDSSTWLYNPYSIRNYLRKEWTGVYWSPAMPLTDFAPLFKTDNFVRGVFSCGAAVKEVKVHEPRSFTAEEQIGLLREMIHKNKPVTTTSQMVVLVEFLYELGYFTNKTVPRSKTDKYFSVKTPNKEVSEIFYRFCEGPKLGY
;
A
#
# COMPACT_ATOMS: atom_id res chain seq x y z
N MET A 1 43.45 65.42 7.48
CA MET A 1 42.96 66.73 7.97
C MET A 1 41.69 66.48 8.76
N GLU A 2 41.76 66.71 10.07
CA GLU A 2 40.73 67.31 10.94
C GLU A 2 39.25 66.89 10.70
N ILE A 3 38.52 66.31 11.66
CA ILE A 3 38.04 66.97 12.89
C ILE A 3 37.58 65.94 13.94
N LEU A 4 37.85 66.30 15.19
CA LEU A 4 37.53 65.69 16.47
C LEU A 4 36.07 65.90 16.93
N SER A 5 35.75 65.16 18.01
CA SER A 5 34.84 65.50 19.13
C SER A 5 33.48 64.77 19.09
N LYS A 6 32.96 64.20 20.19
CA LYS A 6 33.07 64.62 21.60
C LYS A 6 32.75 63.46 22.57
N ASN A 7 33.48 63.48 23.69
CA ASN A 7 33.35 62.70 24.91
C ASN A 7 31.98 62.79 25.62
N SER A 8 31.63 61.73 26.35
CA SER A 8 31.24 61.82 27.77
C SER A 8 31.50 60.46 28.47
N ARG A 9 31.66 60.50 29.79
CA ARG A 9 32.48 59.63 30.66
C ARG A 9 31.66 58.51 31.31
N GLY A 10 32.31 57.40 31.68
CA GLY A 10 31.77 56.41 32.62
C GLY A 10 32.65 55.18 32.91
N HIS A 11 33.65 55.34 33.77
CA HIS A 11 34.24 54.39 34.75
C HIS A 11 34.97 53.07 34.33
N CYS A 12 36.10 52.85 35.03
CA CYS A 12 37.07 51.72 35.06
C CYS A 12 36.57 50.54 35.94
N PRO A 13 37.27 49.38 36.15
CA PRO A 13 38.54 48.89 35.59
C PRO A 13 38.59 47.37 35.17
N GLN A 14 39.67 47.01 34.46
CA GLN A 14 40.37 45.72 34.20
C GLN A 14 39.73 44.33 34.48
N PRO A 15 40.09 43.34 33.64
CA PRO A 15 40.42 42.00 34.13
C PRO A 15 41.87 41.57 33.84
N SER A 16 42.30 40.71 34.76
CA SER A 16 43.61 40.14 35.07
C SER A 16 44.10 39.04 34.12
N TRP A 17 45.40 39.08 33.79
CA TRP A 17 46.40 38.00 33.89
C TRP A 17 45.98 36.51 33.75
N PHE A 18 45.12 36.15 32.79
CA PHE A 18 44.73 34.76 32.52
C PHE A 18 44.67 34.38 31.02
N VAL A 19 45.46 35.05 30.17
CA VAL A 19 45.47 34.81 28.70
C VAL A 19 46.84 34.38 28.16
N ILE A 20 47.86 34.17 28.99
CA ILE A 20 49.22 33.79 28.51
C ILE A 20 49.65 32.40 29.03
N GLN A 21 48.71 31.46 29.20
CA GLN A 21 49.06 30.06 29.50
C GLN A 21 48.33 28.97 28.67
N SER A 22 47.47 29.33 27.72
CA SER A 22 46.74 28.34 26.90
C SER A 22 47.24 28.17 25.47
N MET A 23 48.34 28.83 25.06
CA MET A 23 48.89 28.73 23.70
C MET A 23 50.16 27.89 23.57
N THR A 24 50.64 27.25 24.64
CA THR A 24 51.85 26.41 24.60
C THR A 24 51.56 24.91 24.59
N PHE A 25 50.29 24.50 24.70
CA PHE A 25 49.88 23.08 24.64
C PHE A 25 49.36 22.60 23.27
N LEU A 26 49.17 23.51 22.31
CA LEU A 26 48.57 23.17 21.01
C LEU A 26 49.57 22.91 19.87
N LEU A 27 50.89 22.88 20.16
CA LEU A 27 51.95 22.69 19.15
C LEU A 27 52.82 21.44 19.38
N ILE A 28 52.58 20.69 20.44
CA ILE A 28 53.32 19.44 20.75
C ILE A 28 52.49 18.18 20.41
N ALA A 29 51.16 18.28 20.28
CA ALA A 29 50.31 17.13 19.91
C ALA A 29 50.28 16.83 18.40
N THR A 30 50.76 17.73 17.55
CA THR A 30 50.70 17.58 16.08
C THR A 30 51.98 17.02 15.45
N VAL A 31 53.02 16.75 16.24
CA VAL A 31 54.34 16.26 15.74
C VAL A 31 54.64 14.81 16.16
N LEU A 32 53.81 14.18 17.01
CA LEU A 32 54.04 12.81 17.50
C LEU A 32 53.17 11.71 16.87
N THR A 33 52.27 12.03 15.94
CA THR A 33 51.44 11.02 15.24
C THR A 33 51.78 10.86 13.75
N LEU A 34 52.93 11.39 13.32
CA LEU A 34 53.41 11.34 11.93
C LEU A 34 54.72 10.54 11.76
N HIS A 35 55.09 9.70 12.74
CA HIS A 35 56.35 8.95 12.72
C HIS A 35 56.25 7.43 12.89
N GLU A 36 55.10 6.82 12.59
CA GLU A 36 54.95 5.36 12.56
C GLU A 36 54.20 4.86 11.31
N ALA A 37 54.51 5.43 10.15
CA ALA A 37 54.03 4.92 8.86
C ALA A 37 55.16 4.87 7.83
N GLN A 38 56.06 3.89 7.97
CA GLN A 38 56.89 3.36 6.87
C GLN A 38 57.55 2.03 7.29
N GLY A 39 57.10 0.90 6.70
CA GLY A 39 57.96 -0.31 6.61
C GLY A 39 57.35 -1.69 6.93
N PHE A 40 56.56 -2.22 5.99
CA PHE A 40 56.49 -3.63 5.54
C PHE A 40 56.06 -4.83 6.44
N LEU A 41 55.12 -5.60 5.86
CA LEU A 41 54.99 -7.08 5.78
C LEU A 41 54.08 -7.85 6.76
N ASN A 42 53.10 -8.49 6.10
CA ASN A 42 52.60 -9.86 6.25
C ASN A 42 51.43 -10.21 7.18
N LEU A 43 50.51 -10.97 6.56
CA LEU A 43 49.63 -12.02 7.07
C LEU A 43 48.32 -11.61 7.78
N ALA A 44 47.25 -11.83 7.02
CA ALA A 44 46.09 -12.69 7.33
C ALA A 44 45.26 -12.47 8.61
N GLU A 45 43.95 -12.63 8.38
CA GLU A 45 42.88 -12.98 9.33
C GLU A 45 42.21 -11.87 10.17
N SER A 46 40.93 -11.70 9.81
CA SER A 46 39.77 -11.69 10.71
C SER A 46 39.29 -10.38 11.34
N THR A 47 37.97 -10.36 11.46
CA THR A 47 37.09 -9.58 12.33
C THR A 47 36.74 -8.13 11.97
N GLU A 48 35.45 -8.01 11.66
CA GLU A 48 34.53 -6.89 11.78
C GLU A 48 34.89 -5.86 12.86
N GLU A 49 34.88 -4.57 12.52
CA GLU A 49 33.87 -3.60 12.99
C GLU A 49 34.19 -2.16 12.56
N ARG A 50 33.11 -1.42 12.22
CA ARG A 50 32.96 0.05 12.06
C ARG A 50 33.49 0.73 10.80
N GLU A 51 32.54 1.10 9.93
CA GLU A 51 32.44 2.48 9.47
C GLU A 51 30.98 2.93 9.36
N ILE A 52 30.79 4.22 9.63
CA ILE A 52 29.56 4.94 9.97
C ILE A 52 29.03 5.68 8.73
N PHE A 53 27.69 5.79 8.65
CA PHE A 53 26.88 6.75 7.90
C PHE A 53 27.58 7.65 6.86
N ASP A 54 27.31 7.38 5.59
CA ASP A 54 26.91 8.44 4.66
C ASP A 54 25.90 7.91 3.61
N SER A 55 25.13 8.86 3.10
CA SER A 55 23.99 8.82 2.19
C SER A 55 23.97 7.84 1.00
N ALA A 56 22.73 7.46 0.62
CA ALA A 56 22.32 6.89 -0.67
C ALA A 56 22.90 5.51 -1.08
N GLY A 57 22.24 4.43 -0.64
CA GLY A 57 22.44 3.10 -1.21
C GLY A 57 21.77 2.02 -0.38
N THR A 58 20.77 1.33 -0.93
CA THR A 58 20.13 0.17 -0.31
C THR A 58 21.15 -0.97 -0.18
N PRO A 59 21.43 -1.56 1.00
CA PRO A 59 22.18 -2.81 1.06
C PRO A 59 21.23 -3.93 0.64
N ALA A 60 21.55 -4.54 -0.50
CA ALA A 60 20.83 -5.69 -1.01
C ALA A 60 20.92 -6.88 -0.05
N LEU A 61 19.76 -7.50 0.15
CA LEU A 61 19.53 -8.76 0.84
C LEU A 61 20.45 -9.87 0.30
N LYS A 62 21.06 -10.67 1.19
CA LYS A 62 21.41 -12.06 0.86
C LYS A 62 20.13 -12.91 0.90
N PRO A 63 19.81 -13.66 -0.16
CA PRO A 63 18.67 -14.57 -0.16
C PRO A 63 19.03 -15.90 0.53
N LEU A 64 18.10 -16.45 1.31
CA LEU A 64 18.06 -17.88 1.60
C LEU A 64 17.36 -18.56 0.41
N CYS A 65 18.12 -18.82 -0.66
CA CYS A 65 17.79 -19.83 -1.65
C CYS A 65 18.98 -20.80 -1.76
N GLY A 66 18.69 -22.10 -1.73
CA GLY A 66 19.59 -23.10 -2.29
C GLY A 66 19.86 -22.82 -3.79
N PRO A 67 20.92 -23.41 -4.37
CA PRO A 67 21.49 -22.91 -5.61
C PRO A 67 20.55 -23.10 -6.81
N SER A 68 20.64 -22.12 -7.72
CA SER A 68 20.03 -22.01 -9.06
C SER A 68 18.54 -21.61 -9.14
N TYR A 69 18.29 -20.30 -9.18
CA TYR A 69 17.70 -19.63 -10.36
C TYR A 69 17.75 -18.10 -10.14
N GLU A 70 18.83 -17.45 -10.60
CA GLU A 70 18.84 -16.00 -10.75
C GLU A 70 18.13 -15.65 -12.07
N SER A 71 16.89 -15.16 -12.00
CA SER A 71 16.22 -14.53 -13.14
C SER A 71 15.90 -13.07 -12.88
N LYS A 72 16.12 -12.30 -13.95
CA LYS A 72 16.11 -10.85 -14.12
C LYS A 72 14.80 -10.16 -13.67
N ASN A 73 14.93 -8.87 -13.32
CA ASN A 73 13.90 -7.84 -13.07
C ASN A 73 12.86 -8.10 -11.96
N LYS A 74 12.98 -7.37 -10.83
CA LYS A 74 12.00 -7.30 -9.73
C LYS A 74 10.62 -6.73 -10.12
N ARG A 75 10.44 -6.14 -11.31
CA ARG A 75 9.24 -5.37 -11.69
C ARG A 75 8.10 -6.18 -12.33
N ASP A 76 8.33 -7.43 -12.74
CA ASP A 76 7.33 -8.27 -13.42
C ASP A 76 6.92 -9.52 -12.63
N ARG A 77 7.20 -9.57 -11.33
CA ARG A 77 6.90 -10.76 -10.53
C ARG A 77 5.43 -10.78 -10.11
N ASN A 78 4.74 -11.86 -10.43
CA ASN A 78 3.37 -12.10 -10.01
C ASN A 78 3.37 -12.54 -8.52
N PRO A 79 2.91 -11.70 -7.57
CA PRO A 79 2.99 -11.99 -6.15
C PRO A 79 2.15 -13.19 -5.73
N PHE A 80 1.12 -13.57 -6.51
CA PHE A 80 0.37 -14.79 -6.27
C PHE A 80 1.20 -16.03 -6.61
N ILE A 81 1.89 -16.04 -7.76
CA ILE A 81 2.76 -17.17 -8.14
C ILE A 81 3.89 -17.34 -7.12
N GLU A 82 4.54 -16.25 -6.70
CA GLU A 82 5.56 -16.31 -5.65
C GLU A 82 5.01 -16.87 -4.33
N ALA A 83 3.78 -16.48 -3.96
CA ALA A 83 3.13 -17.01 -2.77
C ALA A 83 2.86 -18.51 -2.90
N VAL A 84 2.40 -18.99 -4.07
CA VAL A 84 2.13 -20.41 -4.35
C VAL A 84 3.42 -21.25 -4.33
N GLU A 85 4.55 -20.70 -4.75
CA GLU A 85 5.85 -21.39 -4.69
C GLU A 85 6.40 -21.50 -3.26
N SER A 86 5.93 -20.65 -2.34
CA SER A 86 6.33 -20.70 -0.95
C SER A 86 5.81 -21.95 -0.24
N SER A 87 6.68 -22.56 0.58
CA SER A 87 6.26 -23.61 1.51
C SER A 87 5.27 -23.11 2.57
N HIS A 88 5.12 -21.81 2.74
CA HIS A 88 4.23 -21.17 3.72
C HIS A 88 3.00 -20.51 3.07
N PHE A 89 2.57 -21.00 1.90
CA PHE A 89 1.35 -20.55 1.23
C PHE A 89 0.10 -20.79 2.09
N VAL A 90 -0.77 -19.78 2.18
CA VAL A 90 -2.11 -19.87 2.76
C VAL A 90 -3.13 -19.76 1.63
N ASP A 91 -3.96 -20.78 1.49
CA ASP A 91 -4.91 -20.89 0.38
C ASP A 91 -6.12 -19.97 0.58
N LYS A 92 -6.17 -18.89 -0.23
CA LYS A 92 -7.32 -17.96 -0.33
C LYS A 92 -8.11 -18.14 -1.63
N THR A 93 -7.88 -19.21 -2.39
CA THR A 93 -8.54 -19.46 -3.68
C THR A 93 -10.07 -19.55 -3.64
N PRO A 94 -10.76 -19.88 -2.53
CA PRO A 94 -12.22 -19.78 -2.49
C PRO A 94 -12.76 -18.37 -2.80
N MET A 95 -11.96 -17.32 -2.62
CA MET A 95 -12.30 -15.95 -3.03
C MET A 95 -12.66 -15.84 -4.52
N ILE A 96 -12.12 -16.71 -5.38
CA ILE A 96 -12.42 -16.71 -6.82
C ILE A 96 -13.92 -16.97 -7.05
N LYS A 97 -14.53 -17.87 -6.28
CA LYS A 97 -15.97 -18.15 -6.31
C LYS A 97 -16.78 -17.02 -5.71
N PHE A 98 -16.32 -16.41 -4.61
CA PHE A 98 -16.94 -15.21 -4.03
C PHE A 98 -17.02 -14.09 -5.08
N PHE A 99 -15.90 -13.78 -5.74
CA PHE A 99 -15.85 -12.78 -6.81
C PHE A 99 -16.78 -13.14 -7.97
N HIS A 100 -16.79 -14.41 -8.40
CA HIS A 100 -17.59 -14.84 -9.55
C HIS A 100 -19.10 -14.64 -9.36
N ARG A 101 -19.61 -14.79 -8.13
CA ARG A 101 -21.04 -14.65 -7.80
C ARG A 101 -21.54 -13.21 -7.90
N HIS A 102 -20.64 -12.23 -7.97
CA HIS A 102 -20.99 -10.83 -8.05
C HIS A 102 -20.84 -10.30 -9.48
N SER A 103 -21.92 -9.75 -10.01
CA SER A 103 -21.93 -9.12 -11.34
C SER A 103 -21.56 -7.64 -11.32
N ARG A 104 -21.77 -6.96 -10.19
CA ARG A 104 -21.40 -5.55 -10.00
C ARG A 104 -19.90 -5.41 -9.70
N PRO A 105 -19.27 -4.27 -10.02
CA PRO A 105 -17.91 -3.98 -9.56
C PRO A 105 -17.80 -4.15 -8.04
N LEU A 106 -16.78 -4.86 -7.59
CA LEU A 106 -16.49 -5.03 -6.17
C LEU A 106 -15.32 -4.14 -5.79
N LEU A 107 -15.55 -3.17 -4.90
CA LEU A 107 -14.48 -2.42 -4.26
C LEU A 107 -14.20 -3.04 -2.90
N VAL A 108 -12.97 -3.51 -2.68
CA VAL A 108 -12.55 -4.08 -1.40
C VAL A 108 -11.52 -3.19 -0.73
N THR A 109 -11.81 -2.76 0.50
CA THR A 109 -10.89 -2.00 1.32
C THR A 109 -10.35 -2.81 2.48
N ALA A 110 -9.03 -2.76 2.65
CA ALA A 110 -8.32 -3.32 3.80
C ALA A 110 -7.01 -2.54 3.98
N PRO A 111 -6.42 -2.46 5.18
CA PRO A 111 -5.15 -1.81 5.39
C PRO A 111 -4.04 -2.38 4.50
N ARG A 112 -2.94 -1.63 4.41
CA ARG A 112 -1.76 -2.05 3.65
C ARG A 112 -1.27 -3.42 4.12
N ASP A 113 -0.80 -4.21 3.16
CA ASP A 113 -0.22 -5.54 3.37
C ASP A 113 -1.17 -6.68 3.80
N PHE A 114 -2.50 -6.50 3.68
CA PHE A 114 -3.50 -7.55 3.98
C PHE A 114 -3.77 -8.56 2.84
N GLY A 115 -2.96 -8.55 1.77
CA GLY A 115 -3.07 -9.52 0.66
C GLY A 115 -3.91 -9.06 -0.53
N LYS A 116 -4.32 -7.78 -0.58
CA LYS A 116 -5.15 -7.20 -1.66
C LYS A 116 -4.56 -7.45 -3.06
N THR A 117 -3.33 -6.98 -3.30
CA THR A 117 -2.63 -7.17 -4.57
C THR A 117 -2.42 -8.66 -4.89
N THR A 118 -2.03 -9.48 -3.91
CA THR A 118 -1.88 -10.94 -4.11
C THR A 118 -3.18 -11.59 -4.59
N ASN A 119 -4.31 -11.25 -3.96
CA ASN A 119 -5.62 -11.75 -4.36
C ASN A 119 -6.06 -11.23 -5.73
N LEU A 120 -5.76 -9.97 -6.06
CA LEU A 120 -6.01 -9.42 -7.39
C LEU A 120 -5.23 -10.18 -8.47
N TYR A 121 -3.95 -10.47 -8.22
CA TYR A 121 -3.12 -11.28 -9.13
C TYR A 121 -3.57 -12.74 -9.19
N MET A 122 -4.15 -13.30 -8.12
CA MET A 122 -4.80 -14.61 -8.16
C MET A 122 -5.97 -14.60 -9.14
N LEU A 123 -6.85 -13.58 -9.09
CA LEU A 123 -7.96 -13.43 -10.05
C LEU A 123 -7.44 -13.27 -11.47
N LYS A 124 -6.41 -12.44 -11.68
CA LYS A 124 -5.74 -12.29 -12.99
C LYS A 124 -5.25 -13.64 -13.50
N THR A 125 -4.48 -14.37 -12.68
CA THR A 125 -3.92 -15.68 -13.05
C THR A 125 -5.01 -16.69 -13.36
N PHE A 126 -6.12 -16.68 -12.62
CA PHE A 126 -7.22 -17.62 -12.83
C PHE A 126 -7.98 -17.36 -14.14
N TYR A 127 -8.37 -16.12 -14.41
CA TYR A 127 -9.29 -15.78 -15.50
C TYR A 127 -8.62 -15.43 -16.83
N GLU A 128 -7.37 -14.94 -16.81
CA GLU A 128 -6.73 -14.36 -17.99
C GLU A 128 -6.51 -15.37 -19.12
N ILE A 129 -7.06 -15.04 -20.28
CA ILE A 129 -6.75 -15.71 -21.55
C ILE A 129 -5.29 -15.44 -21.91
N LYS A 130 -4.55 -16.51 -22.16
CA LYS A 130 -3.22 -16.42 -22.76
C LYS A 130 -3.34 -16.58 -24.27
N VAL A 131 -2.49 -15.88 -25.01
CA VAL A 131 -2.43 -15.92 -26.47
C VAL A 131 -1.03 -16.30 -26.92
N ASP A 132 -0.93 -16.85 -28.12
CA ASP A 132 0.36 -17.04 -28.80
C ASP A 132 0.90 -15.73 -29.41
N GLU A 133 2.05 -15.79 -30.10
CA GLU A 133 2.69 -14.63 -30.72
C GLU A 133 1.86 -13.97 -31.86
N SER A 134 0.89 -14.71 -32.38
CA SER A 134 -0.05 -14.27 -33.42
C SER A 134 -1.36 -13.71 -32.84
N GLY A 135 -1.57 -13.84 -31.52
CA GLY A 135 -2.78 -13.39 -30.84
C GLY A 135 -3.91 -14.39 -30.84
N ILE A 136 -3.65 -15.66 -31.16
CA ILE A 136 -4.64 -16.74 -31.08
C ILE A 136 -4.73 -17.22 -29.62
N GLU A 137 -5.96 -17.39 -29.13
CA GLU A 137 -6.24 -17.91 -27.78
C GLU A 137 -5.61 -19.30 -27.60
N LEU A 138 -4.83 -19.47 -26.52
CA LEU A 138 -4.39 -20.79 -26.09
C LEU A 138 -5.56 -21.54 -25.48
N ASP A 139 -5.64 -22.86 -25.70
CA ASP A 139 -6.58 -23.73 -25.00
C ASP A 139 -6.42 -23.55 -23.49
N GLY A 140 -7.52 -23.26 -22.78
CA GLY A 140 -7.54 -23.07 -21.34
C GLY A 140 -7.05 -24.29 -20.55
N HIS A 141 -7.16 -25.50 -21.12
CA HIS A 141 -6.57 -26.71 -20.56
C HIS A 141 -5.05 -26.77 -20.70
N GLN A 142 -4.49 -26.03 -21.66
CA GLN A 142 -3.05 -25.94 -21.93
C GLN A 142 -2.44 -24.63 -21.41
N SER A 143 -3.26 -23.74 -20.83
CA SER A 143 -2.78 -22.47 -20.29
C SER A 143 -1.72 -22.69 -19.20
N PRO A 144 -0.57 -21.99 -19.26
CA PRO A 144 0.46 -22.11 -18.23
C PRO A 144 -0.04 -21.71 -16.84
N ASN A 145 -1.05 -20.82 -16.77
CA ASN A 145 -1.66 -20.42 -15.51
C ASN A 145 -2.34 -21.59 -14.80
N ARG A 146 -2.83 -22.61 -15.53
CA ARG A 146 -3.45 -23.80 -14.96
C ARG A 146 -2.50 -24.63 -14.10
N ASN A 147 -1.21 -24.65 -14.45
CA ASN A 147 -0.20 -25.37 -13.68
C ASN A 147 -0.03 -24.80 -12.25
N VAL A 148 -0.20 -23.49 -12.08
CA VAL A 148 -0.16 -22.82 -10.77
C VAL A 148 -1.23 -23.40 -9.85
N PHE A 149 -2.45 -23.54 -10.37
CA PHE A 149 -3.60 -24.05 -9.64
C PHE A 149 -3.54 -25.58 -9.43
N ASN A 150 -3.15 -26.35 -10.45
CA ASN A 150 -2.95 -27.79 -10.30
C ASN A 150 -1.95 -28.13 -9.19
N GLY A 151 -0.89 -27.33 -9.04
CA GLY A 151 0.09 -27.48 -7.96
C GLY A 151 -0.45 -27.27 -6.55
N LEU A 152 -1.65 -26.69 -6.39
CA LEU A 152 -2.33 -26.52 -5.10
C LEU A 152 -3.16 -27.74 -4.70
N VAL A 153 -3.53 -28.60 -5.65
CA VAL A 153 -4.34 -29.79 -5.39
C VAL A 153 -3.57 -30.75 -4.47
N GLY A 154 -4.22 -31.17 -3.39
CA GLY A 154 -3.63 -32.10 -2.42
C GLY A 154 -2.66 -31.47 -1.40
N ARG A 155 -2.37 -30.17 -1.48
CA ARG A 155 -1.58 -29.49 -0.44
C ARG A 155 -2.32 -29.47 0.90
N LYS A 156 -1.59 -29.71 1.99
CA LYS A 156 -2.12 -29.54 3.36
C LYS A 156 -2.49 -28.08 3.58
N ARG A 157 -3.69 -27.85 4.09
CA ARG A 157 -4.31 -26.52 4.25
C ARG A 157 -5.17 -26.47 5.50
N VAL A 158 -5.51 -25.25 5.91
CA VAL A 158 -6.40 -24.98 7.06
C VAL A 158 -7.86 -24.93 6.62
N CYS A 159 -8.15 -24.29 5.48
CA CYS A 159 -9.48 -24.27 4.89
C CYS A 159 -9.77 -25.61 4.19
N GLU A 160 -10.92 -26.22 4.49
CA GLU A 160 -11.34 -27.45 3.78
C GLU A 160 -11.76 -27.14 2.34
N GLU A 161 -12.48 -26.02 2.15
CA GLU A 161 -12.95 -25.53 0.86
C GLU A 161 -11.80 -24.98 -0.02
N THR A 162 -11.90 -25.25 -1.32
CA THR A 162 -11.00 -24.76 -2.37
C THR A 162 -11.78 -24.32 -3.60
N VAL A 163 -11.09 -23.59 -4.49
CA VAL A 163 -11.63 -23.35 -5.84
C VAL A 163 -11.94 -24.65 -6.59
N PHE A 164 -11.27 -25.77 -6.26
CA PHE A 164 -11.43 -27.06 -6.93
C PHE A 164 -12.62 -27.91 -6.48
N ASP A 165 -13.33 -27.51 -5.41
CA ASP A 165 -14.58 -28.16 -5.01
C ASP A 165 -15.67 -27.80 -6.02
N GLY A 166 -15.67 -28.49 -7.15
CA GLY A 166 -16.40 -28.11 -8.37
C GLY A 166 -15.49 -28.07 -9.61
N ARG A 167 -14.71 -29.14 -9.84
CA ARG A 167 -13.72 -29.22 -10.94
C ARG A 167 -14.25 -28.75 -12.30
N GLN A 168 -15.46 -29.17 -12.68
CA GLN A 168 -16.06 -28.75 -13.95
C GLN A 168 -16.21 -27.23 -14.04
N TRP A 169 -16.76 -26.58 -13.02
CA TRP A 169 -16.90 -25.12 -13.00
C TRP A 169 -15.53 -24.45 -13.04
N CYS A 170 -14.54 -24.97 -12.33
CA CYS A 170 -13.17 -24.46 -12.38
C CYS A 170 -12.62 -24.55 -13.81
N ASP A 171 -12.84 -25.68 -14.47
CA ASP A 171 -12.39 -25.91 -15.84
C ASP A 171 -13.05 -24.96 -16.85
N ASP A 172 -14.35 -24.71 -16.69
CA ASP A 172 -15.11 -23.80 -17.55
C ASP A 172 -14.72 -22.33 -17.35
N GLN A 173 -14.30 -21.96 -16.13
CA GLN A 173 -14.03 -20.56 -15.76
C GLN A 173 -12.56 -20.15 -15.89
N MET A 174 -11.62 -21.09 -15.85
CA MET A 174 -10.20 -20.77 -15.98
C MET A 174 -9.84 -20.30 -17.40
N ALA A 175 -8.97 -19.28 -17.49
CA ALA A 175 -8.47 -18.74 -18.76
C ALA A 175 -9.60 -18.39 -19.76
N SER A 176 -10.70 -17.83 -19.26
CA SER A 176 -11.93 -17.62 -20.05
C SER A 176 -12.26 -16.15 -20.33
N TYR A 177 -11.51 -15.19 -19.77
CA TYR A 177 -11.75 -13.75 -19.96
C TYR A 177 -10.47 -12.99 -20.36
N PRO A 178 -10.56 -11.99 -21.25
CA PRO A 178 -9.54 -10.97 -21.32
C PRO A 178 -9.50 -10.20 -19.99
N VAL A 179 -8.31 -9.96 -19.46
CA VAL A 179 -8.13 -9.23 -18.20
C VAL A 179 -7.42 -7.91 -18.47
N LEU A 180 -8.03 -6.81 -18.03
CA LEU A 180 -7.45 -5.47 -18.11
C LEU A 180 -7.05 -5.02 -16.69
N HIS A 181 -5.74 -4.88 -16.44
CA HIS A 181 -5.21 -4.58 -15.11
C HIS A 181 -4.61 -3.17 -15.02
N TYR A 182 -5.21 -2.31 -14.20
CA TYR A 182 -4.69 -0.99 -13.85
C TYR A 182 -4.15 -1.00 -12.41
N SER A 183 -3.08 -0.23 -12.17
CA SER A 183 -2.60 0.10 -10.83
C SER A 183 -2.46 1.61 -10.70
N PHE A 184 -3.06 2.18 -9.67
CA PHE A 184 -3.00 3.62 -9.36
C PHE A 184 -1.90 3.95 -8.35
N GLU A 185 -1.11 2.96 -7.92
CA GLU A 185 0.00 3.11 -6.99
C GLU A 185 0.95 4.23 -7.42
N ASN A 186 1.19 4.47 -8.71
CA ASN A 186 2.25 5.40 -9.13
C ASN A 186 1.73 6.72 -9.74
N LEU A 187 0.45 7.07 -9.50
CA LEU A 187 -0.08 8.37 -9.93
C LEU A 187 0.46 9.49 -9.03
N ALA A 188 1.17 10.43 -9.64
CA ALA A 188 1.68 11.63 -8.99
C ALA A 188 0.54 12.64 -8.78
N VAL A 189 0.61 13.42 -7.70
CA VAL A 189 -0.43 14.41 -7.35
C VAL A 189 0.16 15.72 -6.83
N SER A 190 1.42 16.02 -7.18
CA SER A 190 2.09 17.30 -6.89
C SER A 190 1.43 18.50 -7.58
N GLY A 191 0.71 18.25 -8.68
CA GLY A 191 -0.09 19.20 -9.43
C GLY A 191 -0.77 18.50 -10.61
N LEU A 192 -1.66 19.21 -11.31
CA LEU A 192 -2.46 18.62 -12.39
C LEU A 192 -1.61 18.05 -13.53
N MET A 193 -0.54 18.75 -13.94
CA MET A 193 0.31 18.31 -15.06
C MET A 193 1.08 17.02 -14.74
N ASP A 194 1.63 16.92 -13.53
CA ASP A 194 2.33 15.71 -13.07
C ASP A 194 1.37 14.51 -12.96
N PHE A 195 0.13 14.77 -12.51
CA PHE A 195 -0.92 13.77 -12.50
C PHE A 195 -1.26 13.28 -13.91
N LEU A 196 -1.51 14.19 -14.86
CA LEU A 196 -1.82 13.83 -16.25
C LEU A 196 -0.69 13.01 -16.89
N GLU A 197 0.56 13.40 -16.66
CA GLU A 197 1.73 12.70 -17.18
C GLU A 197 1.90 11.30 -16.56
N SER A 198 1.78 11.17 -15.23
CA SER A 198 1.86 9.87 -14.56
C SER A 198 0.68 8.95 -14.93
N PHE A 199 -0.53 9.50 -15.12
CA PHE A 199 -1.70 8.73 -15.54
C PHE A 199 -1.60 8.27 -17.00
N ARG A 200 -1.04 9.10 -17.87
CA ARG A 200 -0.67 8.69 -19.22
C ARG A 200 0.32 7.53 -19.20
N GLN A 201 1.36 7.61 -18.37
CA GLN A 201 2.34 6.52 -18.25
C GLN A 201 1.70 5.23 -17.73
N ALA A 202 0.80 5.32 -16.75
CA ALA A 202 0.04 4.17 -16.26
C ALA A 202 -0.80 3.55 -17.39
N THR A 203 -1.56 4.37 -18.13
CA THR A 203 -2.35 3.95 -19.30
C THR A 203 -1.48 3.26 -20.35
N ALA A 204 -0.35 3.87 -20.72
CA ALA A 204 0.56 3.32 -21.71
C ALA A 204 1.12 1.95 -21.29
N ARG A 205 1.37 1.71 -20.00
CA ARG A 205 1.82 0.39 -19.50
C ARG A 205 0.74 -0.67 -19.71
N VAL A 206 -0.51 -0.35 -19.37
CA VAL A 206 -1.65 -1.26 -19.57
C VAL A 206 -1.84 -1.58 -21.06
N CYS A 207 -1.80 -0.55 -21.92
CA CYS A 207 -1.94 -0.76 -23.36
C CYS A 207 -0.80 -1.60 -23.95
N LYS A 208 0.45 -1.37 -23.51
CA LYS A 208 1.63 -2.13 -23.95
C LYS A 208 1.59 -3.59 -23.55
N GLU A 209 0.96 -3.94 -22.43
CA GLU A 209 0.78 -5.33 -22.01
C GLU A 209 0.02 -6.15 -23.08
N HIS A 210 -0.90 -5.51 -23.80
CA HIS A 210 -1.72 -6.17 -24.83
C HIS A 210 -1.27 -5.85 -26.26
N ALA A 211 -0.38 -4.87 -26.45
CA ALA A 211 -0.03 -4.35 -27.77
C ALA A 211 0.63 -5.38 -28.70
N SER A 212 1.42 -6.31 -28.16
CA SER A 212 2.19 -7.28 -28.94
C SER A 212 1.33 -8.15 -29.87
N TYR A 213 0.15 -8.53 -29.40
CA TYR A 213 -0.80 -9.35 -30.15
C TYR A 213 -1.94 -8.52 -30.75
N LEU A 214 -2.45 -7.50 -30.05
CA LEU A 214 -3.53 -6.67 -30.57
C LEU A 214 -3.12 -5.90 -31.83
N LEU A 215 -1.88 -5.40 -31.92
CA LEU A 215 -1.42 -4.67 -33.12
C LEU A 215 -1.35 -5.53 -34.38
N LYS A 216 -1.40 -6.86 -34.24
CA LYS A 216 -1.38 -7.84 -35.33
C LYS A 216 -2.75 -8.50 -35.56
N SER A 217 -3.74 -8.16 -34.74
CA SER A 217 -5.06 -8.78 -34.79
C SER A 217 -5.77 -8.50 -36.10
N ASP A 218 -6.21 -9.55 -36.78
CA ASP A 218 -7.07 -9.50 -37.97
C ASP A 218 -8.51 -9.07 -37.65
N ARG A 219 -8.95 -9.24 -36.39
CA ARG A 219 -10.27 -8.82 -35.90
C ARG A 219 -10.41 -7.31 -35.64
N LEU A 220 -9.31 -6.55 -35.57
CA LEU A 220 -9.35 -5.13 -35.24
C LEU A 220 -9.39 -4.25 -36.48
N THR A 221 -10.16 -3.17 -36.43
CA THR A 221 -10.19 -2.18 -37.51
C THR A 221 -8.95 -1.28 -37.50
N PRO A 222 -8.58 -0.64 -38.63
CA PRO A 222 -7.50 0.35 -38.65
C PRO A 222 -7.68 1.48 -37.62
N THR A 223 -8.93 1.85 -37.31
CA THR A 223 -9.26 2.82 -36.27
C THR A 223 -8.91 2.30 -34.88
N ASN A 224 -9.24 1.05 -34.56
CA ASN A 224 -8.86 0.43 -33.27
C ASN A 224 -7.35 0.38 -33.10
N ILE A 225 -6.62 0.00 -34.15
CA ILE A 225 -5.16 -0.08 -34.14
C ILE A 225 -4.53 1.30 -33.94
N THR A 226 -5.07 2.33 -34.61
CA THR A 226 -4.60 3.71 -34.46
C THR A 226 -4.83 4.24 -33.05
N LEU A 227 -6.00 3.95 -32.48
CA LEU A 227 -6.35 4.33 -31.11
C LEU A 227 -5.42 3.63 -30.08
N LEU A 228 -5.20 2.32 -30.21
CA LEU A 228 -4.27 1.58 -29.36
C LEU A 228 -2.84 2.17 -29.43
N ARG A 229 -2.34 2.47 -30.62
CA ARG A 229 -1.03 3.11 -30.79
C ARG A 229 -0.95 4.46 -30.09
N SER A 230 -2.01 5.26 -30.15
CA SER A 230 -2.04 6.57 -29.48
C SER A 230 -1.83 6.46 -27.97
N TYR A 231 -2.35 5.40 -27.34
CA TYR A 231 -2.12 5.13 -25.91
C TYR A 231 -0.76 4.49 -25.62
N CYS A 232 -0.23 3.66 -26.52
CA CYS A 232 1.08 3.01 -26.35
C CYS A 232 2.25 3.98 -26.52
N ASP A 233 2.25 4.75 -27.61
CA ASP A 233 3.37 5.60 -28.02
C ASP A 233 3.43 6.86 -27.14
N ALA A 234 2.25 7.34 -26.75
CA ALA A 234 2.00 8.38 -25.77
C ALA A 234 3.04 9.52 -25.78
N PRO A 235 3.12 10.32 -26.85
CA PRO A 235 3.87 11.57 -26.84
C PRO A 235 3.21 12.55 -25.84
N ALA A 236 4.02 13.20 -25.00
CA ALA A 236 3.53 14.12 -23.96
C ALA A 236 2.64 15.26 -24.50
N SER A 237 2.84 15.66 -25.76
CA SER A 237 2.09 16.72 -26.44
C SER A 237 0.67 16.32 -26.92
N GLY A 238 0.30 15.04 -26.89
CA GLY A 238 -0.99 14.52 -27.37
C GLY A 238 -1.98 14.12 -26.27
N VAL A 239 -1.65 14.37 -25.01
CA VAL A 239 -2.34 13.81 -23.83
C VAL A 239 -3.50 14.71 -23.47
N THR A 240 -4.70 14.33 -23.90
CA THR A 240 -5.90 15.07 -23.53
C THR A 240 -6.54 14.46 -22.30
N ARG A 241 -7.09 15.32 -21.44
CA ARG A 241 -7.94 14.92 -20.31
C ARG A 241 -9.00 13.89 -20.73
N GLN A 242 -9.70 14.19 -21.83
CA GLN A 242 -10.73 13.33 -22.41
C GLN A 242 -10.17 11.97 -22.84
N GLY A 243 -9.01 11.94 -23.48
CA GLY A 243 -8.37 10.69 -23.92
C GLY A 243 -7.98 9.79 -22.74
N LEU A 244 -7.51 10.38 -21.63
CA LEU A 244 -7.21 9.62 -20.40
C LEU A 244 -8.47 9.07 -19.75
N CYS A 245 -9.52 9.88 -19.59
CA CYS A 245 -10.81 9.42 -19.05
C CYS A 245 -11.41 8.27 -19.89
N ALA A 246 -11.33 8.37 -21.22
CA ALA A 246 -11.86 7.37 -22.13
C ALA A 246 -10.99 6.09 -22.25
N SER A 247 -9.72 6.15 -21.87
CA SER A 247 -8.72 5.11 -22.18
C SER A 247 -9.10 3.71 -21.70
N GLY A 248 -9.67 3.59 -20.49
CA GLY A 248 -10.12 2.31 -19.97
C GLY A 248 -11.29 1.73 -20.80
N ARG A 249 -12.29 2.57 -21.12
CA ARG A 249 -13.43 2.20 -21.96
C ARG A 249 -12.95 1.71 -23.32
N ASP A 250 -12.08 2.48 -23.96
CA ASP A 250 -11.54 2.18 -25.28
C ASP A 250 -10.71 0.88 -25.29
N MET A 251 -9.86 0.67 -24.28
CA MET A 251 -9.10 -0.58 -24.14
C MET A 251 -9.99 -1.80 -23.90
N SER A 252 -11.01 -1.68 -23.03
CA SER A 252 -11.97 -2.76 -22.80
C SER A 252 -12.73 -3.12 -24.09
N ALA A 253 -13.11 -2.13 -24.90
CA ALA A 253 -13.78 -2.32 -26.18
C ALA A 253 -12.85 -2.99 -27.21
N ILE A 254 -11.59 -2.58 -27.30
CA ILE A 254 -10.60 -3.22 -28.19
C ILE A 254 -10.41 -4.70 -27.83
N LEU A 255 -10.27 -5.02 -26.54
CA LEU A 255 -10.19 -6.40 -26.07
C LEU A 255 -11.47 -7.17 -26.39
N ALA A 256 -12.64 -6.57 -26.21
CA ALA A 256 -13.91 -7.21 -26.50
C ALA A 256 -14.10 -7.52 -28.00
N VAL A 257 -13.65 -6.64 -28.90
CA VAL A 257 -13.64 -6.89 -30.35
C VAL A 257 -12.70 -8.06 -30.68
N HIS A 258 -11.50 -8.07 -30.11
CA HIS A 258 -10.52 -9.12 -30.38
C HIS A 258 -10.97 -10.49 -29.85
N PHE A 259 -11.40 -10.59 -28.59
CA PHE A 259 -11.77 -11.88 -27.95
C PHE A 259 -13.25 -12.27 -28.13
N GLY A 260 -14.07 -11.39 -28.71
CA GLY A 260 -15.51 -11.61 -28.88
C GLY A 260 -16.30 -11.69 -27.56
N ARG A 261 -15.73 -11.23 -26.45
CA ARG A 261 -16.35 -11.30 -25.12
C ARG A 261 -15.91 -10.14 -24.21
N PRO A 262 -16.73 -9.73 -23.21
CA PRO A 262 -16.38 -8.67 -22.28
C PRO A 262 -15.12 -8.97 -21.46
N SER A 263 -14.40 -7.92 -21.09
CA SER A 263 -13.20 -7.99 -20.26
C SER A 263 -13.54 -8.02 -18.77
N LEU A 264 -12.68 -8.69 -18.00
CA LEU A 264 -12.61 -8.56 -16.56
C LEU A 264 -11.63 -7.42 -16.24
N VAL A 265 -12.06 -6.43 -15.45
CA VAL A 265 -11.23 -5.29 -15.09
C VAL A 265 -10.71 -5.42 -13.66
N LEU A 266 -9.41 -5.30 -13.47
CA LEU A 266 -8.76 -5.29 -12.17
C LEU A 266 -8.14 -3.91 -11.94
N LEU A 267 -8.49 -3.22 -10.86
CA LEU A 267 -7.96 -1.91 -10.53
C LEU A 267 -7.35 -1.93 -9.13
N ASP A 268 -6.03 -1.94 -9.05
CA ASP A 268 -5.29 -1.98 -7.79
C ASP A 268 -5.01 -0.57 -7.25
N GLU A 269 -5.13 -0.41 -5.94
CA GLU A 269 -4.86 0.81 -5.18
C GLU A 269 -5.63 2.06 -5.65
N LEU A 270 -6.94 1.92 -5.86
CA LEU A 270 -7.84 2.97 -6.33
C LEU A 270 -7.71 4.29 -5.54
N ASP A 271 -7.49 4.20 -4.23
CA ASP A 271 -7.37 5.36 -3.34
C ASP A 271 -5.95 5.90 -3.19
N ALA A 272 -4.91 5.28 -3.77
CA ALA A 272 -3.53 5.79 -3.68
C ALA A 272 -3.39 7.27 -4.06
N PRO A 273 -3.93 7.76 -5.21
CA PRO A 273 -3.91 9.19 -5.52
C PRO A 273 -4.71 10.02 -4.51
N VAL A 274 -5.85 9.52 -4.03
CA VAL A 274 -6.71 10.21 -3.06
C VAL A 274 -5.99 10.39 -1.72
N LEU A 275 -5.32 9.36 -1.21
CA LEU A 275 -4.53 9.40 0.01
C LEU A 275 -3.37 10.38 -0.10
N ARG A 276 -2.64 10.39 -1.22
CA ARG A 276 -1.57 11.36 -1.45
C ARG A 276 -2.07 12.78 -1.56
N LEU A 277 -3.28 13.00 -2.08
CA LEU A 277 -3.87 14.33 -2.08
C LEU A 277 -4.03 14.84 -0.64
N LEU A 278 -4.24 13.99 0.38
CA LEU A 278 -4.38 14.46 1.77
C LEU A 278 -3.15 15.20 2.32
N THR A 279 -1.95 14.92 1.78
CA THR A 279 -0.69 15.55 2.18
C THR A 279 -0.06 16.42 1.09
N SER A 280 -0.55 16.33 -0.15
CA SER A 280 -0.03 17.08 -1.29
C SER A 280 -0.09 18.59 -1.09
N SER A 281 0.91 19.31 -1.61
CA SER A 281 0.93 20.77 -1.71
C SER A 281 0.26 21.31 -2.98
N ALA A 282 -0.45 20.47 -3.73
CA ALA A 282 -1.13 20.89 -4.94
C ALA A 282 -2.21 21.94 -4.62
N PRO A 283 -2.41 22.96 -5.48
CA PRO A 283 -3.50 23.92 -5.32
C PRO A 283 -4.85 23.22 -5.20
N ASP A 284 -5.78 23.76 -4.39
CA ASP A 284 -7.10 23.14 -4.18
C ASP A 284 -7.87 22.93 -5.51
N LYS A 285 -7.69 23.82 -6.50
CA LYS A 285 -8.24 23.65 -7.86
C LYS A 285 -7.70 22.41 -8.58
N ASP A 286 -6.40 22.13 -8.44
CA ASP A 286 -5.80 20.94 -9.06
C ASP A 286 -6.29 19.67 -8.37
N VAL A 287 -6.50 19.71 -7.05
CA VAL A 287 -7.06 18.59 -6.27
C VAL A 287 -8.47 18.26 -6.74
N GLU A 288 -9.32 19.29 -6.89
CA GLU A 288 -10.67 19.14 -7.43
C GLU A 288 -10.67 18.54 -8.84
N GLU A 289 -9.79 19.03 -9.72
CA GLU A 289 -9.66 18.55 -11.11
C GLU A 289 -9.13 17.10 -11.17
N ILE A 290 -8.15 16.74 -10.34
CA ILE A 290 -7.61 15.38 -10.26
C ILE A 290 -8.71 14.40 -9.81
N LEU A 291 -9.46 14.74 -8.76
CA LEU A 291 -10.59 13.93 -8.31
C LEU A 291 -11.68 13.82 -9.39
N ALA A 292 -11.94 14.89 -10.15
CA ALA A 292 -12.88 14.87 -11.26
C ALA A 292 -12.42 13.93 -12.39
N ILE A 293 -11.14 13.94 -12.75
CA ILE A 293 -10.58 13.05 -13.77
C ILE A 293 -10.68 11.58 -13.34
N LEU A 294 -10.35 11.25 -12.09
CA LEU A 294 -10.46 9.89 -11.58
C LEU A 294 -11.92 9.39 -11.59
N LYS A 295 -12.87 10.24 -11.17
CA LYS A 295 -14.31 9.94 -11.24
C LYS A 295 -14.78 9.73 -12.67
N GLU A 296 -14.38 10.60 -13.59
CA GLU A 296 -14.77 10.52 -15.00
C GLU A 296 -14.20 9.26 -15.66
N PHE A 297 -12.93 8.92 -15.39
CA PHE A 297 -12.34 7.66 -15.83
C PHE A 297 -13.14 6.44 -15.36
N SER A 298 -13.45 6.36 -14.06
CA SER A 298 -14.26 5.27 -13.52
C SER A 298 -15.66 5.23 -14.13
N ARG A 299 -16.29 6.39 -14.35
CA ARG A 299 -17.59 6.46 -14.99
C ARG A 299 -17.54 5.92 -16.43
N GLU A 300 -16.60 6.40 -17.25
CA GLU A 300 -16.44 5.96 -18.65
C GLU A 300 -16.15 4.46 -18.75
N LEU A 301 -15.33 3.93 -17.84
CA LEU A 301 -14.94 2.52 -17.85
C LEU A 301 -16.07 1.57 -17.44
N PHE A 302 -16.91 1.95 -16.47
CA PHE A 302 -17.82 1.01 -15.82
C PHE A 302 -19.32 1.28 -16.01
N VAL A 303 -19.71 2.52 -16.34
CA VAL A 303 -21.13 2.87 -16.53
C VAL A 303 -21.53 2.63 -17.98
N ASP A 304 -22.59 1.85 -18.20
CA ASP A 304 -23.13 1.51 -19.52
C ASP A 304 -22.12 0.96 -20.53
N ASN A 305 -21.03 0.35 -20.03
CA ASN A 305 -19.98 -0.23 -20.86
C ASN A 305 -20.15 -1.76 -20.99
N PRO A 306 -20.73 -2.28 -22.09
CA PRO A 306 -20.92 -3.72 -22.29
C PRO A 306 -19.60 -4.49 -22.49
N ALA A 307 -18.49 -3.79 -22.73
CA ALA A 307 -17.18 -4.40 -22.88
C ALA A 307 -16.54 -4.79 -21.53
N VAL A 308 -17.18 -4.48 -20.39
CA VAL A 308 -16.75 -4.91 -19.05
C VAL A 308 -17.78 -5.88 -18.47
N GLY A 309 -17.35 -7.11 -18.20
CA GLY A 309 -18.21 -8.16 -17.64
C GLY A 309 -18.25 -8.17 -16.12
N ARG A 310 -17.09 -8.00 -15.47
CA ARG A 310 -16.92 -7.95 -14.00
C ARG A 310 -15.71 -7.10 -13.65
N ALA A 311 -15.68 -6.57 -12.43
CA ALA A 311 -14.56 -5.76 -11.96
C ALA A 311 -14.23 -5.98 -10.49
N PHE A 312 -12.93 -5.99 -10.19
CA PHE A 312 -12.40 -6.05 -8.83
C PHE A 312 -11.48 -4.86 -8.59
N LEU A 313 -11.83 -4.03 -7.62
CA LEU A 313 -11.10 -2.83 -7.25
C LEU A 313 -10.58 -2.98 -5.82
N THR A 314 -9.37 -2.49 -5.55
CA THR A 314 -8.80 -2.49 -4.19
C THR A 314 -8.55 -1.07 -3.70
N GLY A 315 -8.61 -0.87 -2.39
CA GLY A 315 -8.19 0.36 -1.73
C GLY A 315 -7.72 0.10 -0.31
N ASN A 316 -7.06 1.07 0.32
CA ASN A 316 -6.73 1.00 1.73
C ASN A 316 -7.87 1.49 2.63
N THR A 317 -8.65 2.45 2.14
CA THR A 317 -9.66 3.21 2.89
C THR A 317 -10.92 3.38 2.06
N LYS A 318 -12.05 3.71 2.70
CA LYS A 318 -13.31 4.00 2.01
C LYS A 318 -13.26 5.29 1.20
N LEU A 319 -12.18 6.08 1.30
CA LEU A 319 -11.95 7.21 0.41
C LEU A 319 -11.89 6.79 -1.07
N ALA A 320 -11.58 5.52 -1.34
CA ALA A 320 -11.71 4.90 -2.66
C ALA A 320 -13.11 5.08 -3.26
N THR A 321 -14.17 5.10 -2.44
CA THR A 321 -15.56 5.25 -2.89
C THR A 321 -15.82 6.60 -3.58
N THR A 322 -15.03 7.64 -3.29
CA THR A 322 -15.14 8.94 -3.98
C THR A 322 -14.85 8.83 -5.48
N VAL A 323 -13.97 7.91 -5.88
CA VAL A 323 -13.53 7.74 -7.27
C VAL A 323 -13.94 6.39 -7.85
N ALA A 324 -14.64 5.56 -7.08
CA ALA A 324 -15.18 4.29 -7.52
C ALA A 324 -16.41 4.47 -8.43
N PRO A 325 -16.77 3.44 -9.21
CA PRO A 325 -18.01 3.46 -9.98
C PRO A 325 -19.23 3.62 -9.06
N PRO A 326 -20.25 4.39 -9.47
CA PRO A 326 -21.44 4.61 -8.63
C PRO A 326 -22.26 3.34 -8.35
N ASN A 327 -22.10 2.29 -9.17
CA ASN A 327 -22.75 0.98 -8.99
C ASN A 327 -21.85 -0.06 -8.27
N ALA A 328 -20.66 0.33 -7.82
CA ALA A 328 -19.76 -0.57 -7.11
C ALA A 328 -20.33 -0.94 -5.74
N VAL A 329 -20.19 -2.22 -5.37
CA VAL A 329 -20.47 -2.69 -4.01
C VAL A 329 -19.17 -2.58 -3.22
N HIS A 330 -19.19 -1.80 -2.15
CA HIS A 330 -18.05 -1.63 -1.26
C HIS A 330 -18.10 -2.69 -0.15
N TRP A 331 -17.00 -3.41 0.00
CA TRP A 331 -16.74 -4.39 1.05
C TRP A 331 -15.50 -3.98 1.84
N GLN A 332 -15.58 -3.97 3.16
CA GLN A 332 -14.48 -3.70 4.05
C GLN A 332 -14.20 -4.93 4.91
N PHE A 333 -12.96 -5.42 4.88
CA PHE A 333 -12.63 -6.73 5.48
C PHE A 333 -12.84 -6.83 7.00
N THR A 334 -12.85 -5.69 7.72
CA THR A 334 -13.15 -5.62 9.15
C THR A 334 -14.61 -5.37 9.46
N GLU A 335 -15.48 -5.14 8.47
CA GLU A 335 -16.90 -4.89 8.69
C GLU A 335 -17.76 -6.01 8.10
N ASP A 336 -17.30 -6.63 7.01
CA ASP A 336 -18.05 -7.66 6.29
C ASP A 336 -17.47 -9.06 6.51
N GLU A 337 -18.22 -9.90 7.24
CA GLU A 337 -17.81 -11.27 7.57
C GLU A 337 -17.65 -12.17 6.34
N GLU A 338 -18.40 -11.92 5.27
CA GLU A 338 -18.32 -12.73 4.04
C GLU A 338 -16.98 -12.60 3.32
N ILE A 339 -16.32 -11.43 3.43
CA ILE A 339 -15.06 -11.17 2.72
C ILE A 339 -13.83 -11.31 3.62
N ALA A 340 -14.01 -11.15 4.94
CA ALA A 340 -12.93 -11.21 5.93
C ALA A 340 -12.00 -12.45 5.80
N PRO A 341 -12.50 -13.68 5.53
CA PRO A 341 -11.64 -14.86 5.42
C PRO A 341 -10.60 -14.80 4.30
N TYR A 342 -10.78 -13.92 3.30
CA TYR A 342 -9.88 -13.81 2.16
C TYR A 342 -8.73 -12.81 2.38
N PHE A 343 -8.77 -12.03 3.46
CA PHE A 343 -7.79 -10.98 3.76
C PHE A 343 -7.18 -11.19 5.14
N GLY A 344 -5.87 -11.00 5.24
CA GLY A 344 -5.16 -11.36 6.46
C GLY A 344 -5.03 -12.87 6.67
N PHE A 345 -4.41 -13.24 7.79
CA PHE A 345 -4.36 -14.63 8.25
C PHE A 345 -5.20 -14.81 9.50
N SER A 346 -5.98 -15.88 9.56
CA SER A 346 -6.69 -16.27 10.77
C SER A 346 -5.74 -16.85 11.81
N ASP A 347 -6.19 -16.93 13.06
CA ASP A 347 -5.43 -17.56 14.15
C ASP A 347 -5.06 -19.03 13.85
N GLN A 348 -5.94 -19.77 13.18
CA GLN A 348 -5.67 -21.15 12.74
C GLN A 348 -4.62 -21.22 11.64
N GLU A 349 -4.65 -20.29 10.68
CA GLU A 349 -3.65 -20.20 9.61
C GLU A 349 -2.27 -19.85 10.17
N VAL A 350 -2.20 -18.88 11.09
CA VAL A 350 -0.95 -18.53 11.77
C VAL A 350 -0.43 -19.71 12.60
N GLU A 351 -1.30 -20.42 13.33
CA GLU A 351 -0.90 -21.61 14.07
C GLU A 351 -0.33 -22.71 13.18
N PHE A 352 -0.94 -22.94 12.02
CA PHE A 352 -0.42 -23.86 11.03
C PHE A 352 0.96 -23.45 10.52
N LEU A 353 1.15 -22.18 10.14
CA LEU A 353 2.42 -21.68 9.62
C LEU A 353 3.54 -21.71 10.66
N VAL A 354 3.26 -21.27 11.89
CA VAL A 354 4.23 -21.21 12.99
C VAL A 354 4.66 -22.61 13.41
N LYS A 355 3.72 -23.56 13.53
CA LYS A 355 4.05 -24.97 13.80
C LYS A 355 4.90 -25.60 12.69
N LYS A 356 4.60 -25.27 11.43
CA LYS A 356 5.38 -25.73 10.28
C LYS A 356 6.82 -25.22 10.31
N ALA A 357 7.04 -24.03 10.85
CA ALA A 357 8.35 -23.43 11.05
C ALA A 357 9.04 -23.85 12.37
N HIS A 358 8.41 -24.70 13.18
CA HIS A 358 8.90 -25.09 14.52
C HIS A 358 9.10 -23.91 15.49
N LEU A 359 8.28 -22.85 15.36
CA LEU A 359 8.31 -21.65 16.20
C LEU A 359 7.20 -21.68 17.26
N ASP A 360 7.28 -20.80 18.27
CA ASP A 360 6.24 -20.65 19.30
C ASP A 360 5.16 -19.65 18.87
N ILE A 361 3.89 -20.07 18.95
CA ILE A 361 2.75 -19.21 18.64
C ILE A 361 2.50 -18.14 19.71
N LYS A 362 2.97 -18.34 20.94
CA LYS A 362 2.70 -17.42 22.05
C LYS A 362 3.18 -16.01 21.73
N ASP A 363 4.43 -15.87 21.29
CA ASP A 363 5.02 -14.58 20.93
C ASP A 363 4.27 -13.93 19.76
N VAL A 364 3.86 -14.74 18.79
CA VAL A 364 3.11 -14.28 17.61
C VAL A 364 1.72 -13.77 17.98
N ARG A 365 0.99 -14.52 18.82
CA ARG A 365 -0.33 -14.12 19.34
C ARG A 365 -0.22 -12.85 20.17
N GLU A 366 0.79 -12.76 21.02
CA GLU A 366 0.98 -11.60 21.89
C GLU A 366 1.39 -10.35 21.12
N TYR A 367 2.17 -10.49 20.05
CA TYR A 367 2.72 -9.33 19.33
C TYR A 367 1.91 -8.89 18.10
N TYR A 368 1.33 -9.83 17.35
CA TYR A 368 0.73 -9.57 16.02
C TYR A 368 -0.79 -9.79 15.93
N LYS A 369 -1.42 -10.51 16.87
CA LYS A 369 -2.88 -10.74 16.83
C LYS A 369 -3.63 -9.47 17.22
N GLY A 370 -4.60 -9.04 16.41
CA GLY A 370 -5.35 -7.86 16.84
C GLY A 370 -6.39 -7.28 15.90
N TYR A 371 -6.45 -7.68 14.64
CA TYR A 371 -7.40 -7.09 13.70
C TYR A 371 -8.72 -7.87 13.76
N HIS A 372 -9.79 -7.19 14.16
CA HIS A 372 -11.10 -7.82 14.33
C HIS A 372 -12.22 -6.81 14.04
N GLY A 373 -13.27 -7.31 13.40
CA GLY A 373 -14.47 -6.56 13.08
C GLY A 373 -15.55 -6.64 14.15
N GLN A 374 -16.39 -5.61 14.29
CA GLN A 374 -17.40 -5.53 15.35
C GLN A 374 -18.29 -6.78 15.44
N ASP A 375 -18.76 -7.22 14.28
CA ASP A 375 -19.67 -8.38 14.12
C ASP A 375 -18.95 -9.58 13.51
N SER A 376 -17.62 -9.53 13.40
CA SER A 376 -16.84 -10.64 12.88
C SER A 376 -16.63 -11.69 13.96
N SER A 377 -16.61 -12.96 13.60
CA SER A 377 -16.13 -14.03 14.48
C SER A 377 -14.60 -14.22 14.42
N THR A 378 -13.91 -13.55 13.47
CA THR A 378 -12.55 -13.91 13.08
C THR A 378 -11.52 -12.85 13.46
N TRP A 379 -10.55 -13.23 14.29
CA TRP A 379 -9.35 -12.43 14.55
C TRP A 379 -8.31 -12.67 13.45
N LEU A 380 -7.80 -11.57 12.92
CA LEU A 380 -6.87 -11.53 11.80
C LEU A 380 -5.51 -10.99 12.22
N TYR A 381 -4.51 -11.43 11.47
CA TYR A 381 -3.12 -11.02 11.53
C TYR A 381 -2.73 -10.39 10.20
N ASN A 382 -1.83 -9.40 10.24
CA ASN A 382 -1.23 -8.84 9.05
C ASN A 382 -0.27 -9.88 8.40
N PRO A 383 -0.49 -10.30 7.14
CA PRO A 383 0.33 -11.30 6.45
C PRO A 383 1.81 -10.91 6.32
N TYR A 384 2.10 -9.62 6.09
CA TYR A 384 3.47 -9.14 5.95
C TYR A 384 4.24 -9.23 7.28
N SER A 385 3.60 -8.91 8.40
CA SER A 385 4.18 -9.09 9.73
C SER A 385 4.46 -10.56 10.03
N ILE A 386 3.49 -11.46 9.78
CA ILE A 386 3.67 -12.90 9.97
C ILE A 386 4.79 -13.44 9.08
N ARG A 387 4.82 -13.09 7.79
CA ARG A 387 5.88 -13.50 6.86
C ARG A 387 7.27 -13.04 7.35
N ASN A 388 7.38 -11.82 7.86
CA ASN A 388 8.65 -11.32 8.37
C ASN A 388 9.06 -12.01 9.67
N TYR A 389 8.12 -12.28 10.57
CA TYR A 389 8.38 -13.08 11.77
C TYR A 389 8.89 -14.47 11.41
N LEU A 390 8.20 -15.21 10.53
CA LEU A 390 8.62 -16.54 10.09
C LEU A 390 10.02 -16.57 9.45
N ARG A 391 10.43 -15.47 8.81
CA ARG A 391 11.75 -15.36 8.18
C ARG A 391 12.86 -14.98 9.16
N LYS A 392 12.54 -14.13 10.13
CA LYS A 392 13.52 -13.51 11.03
C LYS A 392 13.60 -14.19 12.39
N GLU A 393 12.56 -14.91 12.78
CA GLU A 393 12.44 -15.64 14.05
C GLU A 393 12.51 -14.73 15.29
N TRP A 394 12.18 -13.44 15.14
CA TRP A 394 12.04 -12.51 16.26
C TRP A 394 10.86 -11.54 16.05
N THR A 395 10.26 -11.09 17.14
CA THR A 395 9.16 -10.11 17.13
C THR A 395 9.67 -8.69 16.98
N GLY A 396 9.14 -7.97 16.02
CA GLY A 396 9.43 -6.55 15.84
C GLY A 396 8.42 -5.86 14.92
N VAL A 397 8.60 -4.54 14.80
CA VAL A 397 7.80 -3.71 13.91
C VAL A 397 8.19 -3.99 12.45
N TYR A 398 7.29 -4.65 11.73
CA TYR A 398 7.42 -5.00 10.32
C TYR A 398 6.39 -4.29 9.46
N TRP A 399 5.16 -4.15 9.97
CA TRP A 399 4.07 -3.50 9.25
C TRP A 399 4.37 -2.03 8.97
N SER A 400 4.04 -1.60 7.76
CA SER A 400 4.08 -0.21 7.35
C SER A 400 2.71 0.20 6.79
N PRO A 401 2.11 1.29 7.28
CA PRO A 401 0.81 1.75 6.82
C PRO A 401 0.89 2.39 5.43
N ALA A 402 -0.28 2.66 4.83
CA ALA A 402 -0.37 3.44 3.60
C ALA A 402 0.01 4.92 3.83
N MET A 403 -0.32 5.44 5.02
CA MET A 403 0.14 6.76 5.50
C MET A 403 0.79 6.63 6.90
N PRO A 404 2.08 6.96 7.05
CA PRO A 404 2.78 6.92 8.34
C PRO A 404 2.29 8.01 9.31
N LEU A 405 2.42 7.79 10.62
CA LEU A 405 2.03 8.77 11.66
C LEU A 405 2.75 10.12 11.50
N THR A 406 3.90 10.14 10.84
CA THR A 406 4.64 11.37 10.49
C THR A 406 3.83 12.33 9.63
N ASP A 407 2.93 11.82 8.80
CA ASP A 407 2.04 12.66 7.97
C ASP A 407 1.00 13.39 8.84
N PHE A 408 0.74 12.87 10.04
CA PHE A 408 -0.18 13.45 11.03
C PHE A 408 0.59 14.15 12.16
N ALA A 409 1.90 14.39 12.00
CA ALA A 409 2.75 14.92 13.05
C ALA A 409 2.22 16.19 13.73
N PRO A 410 1.72 17.20 12.99
CA PRO A 410 1.17 18.39 13.62
C PRO A 410 -0.02 18.08 14.54
N LEU A 411 -0.92 17.20 14.12
CA LEU A 411 -2.09 16.80 14.91
C LEU A 411 -1.68 16.10 16.20
N PHE A 412 -0.84 15.07 16.13
CA PHE A 412 -0.49 14.30 17.33
C PHE A 412 0.52 14.98 18.26
N LYS A 413 1.35 15.90 17.75
CA LYS A 413 2.38 16.57 18.56
C LYS A 413 1.92 17.91 19.14
N THR A 414 1.08 18.65 18.42
CA THR A 414 0.75 20.05 18.78
C THR A 414 -0.72 20.28 19.12
N ASP A 415 -1.64 19.43 18.65
CA ASP A 415 -3.06 19.62 18.93
C ASP A 415 -3.45 19.04 20.30
N ASN A 416 -3.87 19.93 21.22
CA ASN A 416 -4.20 19.54 22.59
C ASN A 416 -5.42 18.61 22.67
N PHE A 417 -6.39 18.75 21.75
CA PHE A 417 -7.58 17.92 21.75
C PHE A 417 -7.25 16.50 21.30
N VAL A 418 -6.48 16.37 20.21
CA VAL A 418 -5.96 15.08 19.73
C VAL A 418 -5.09 14.41 20.79
N ARG A 419 -4.18 15.16 21.44
CA ARG A 419 -3.33 14.62 22.51
C ARG A 419 -4.12 14.18 23.73
N GLY A 420 -5.15 14.93 24.11
CA GLY A 420 -6.06 14.56 25.20
C GLY A 420 -6.80 13.24 24.93
N VAL A 421 -7.13 12.97 23.66
CA VAL A 421 -7.82 11.75 23.25
C VAL A 421 -6.87 10.55 23.15
N PHE A 422 -5.72 10.68 22.50
CA PHE A 422 -4.87 9.54 22.19
C PHE A 422 -3.81 9.21 23.25
N SER A 423 -3.55 10.07 24.23
CA SER A 423 -2.55 9.86 25.30
C SER A 423 -1.24 9.26 24.76
N CYS A 424 -0.53 10.04 23.95
CA CYS A 424 0.77 9.70 23.36
C CYS A 424 1.76 9.16 24.42
N GLY A 425 2.30 7.94 24.24
CA GLY A 425 3.31 7.34 25.12
C GLY A 425 3.05 5.89 25.59
N ALA A 426 1.90 5.29 25.26
CA ALA A 426 1.58 3.87 25.50
C ALA A 426 0.58 3.33 24.46
N ALA A 427 0.23 2.04 24.53
CA ALA A 427 -0.87 1.48 23.74
C ALA A 427 -2.14 2.32 23.92
N VAL A 428 -2.75 2.80 22.82
CA VAL A 428 -4.03 3.51 22.87
C VAL A 428 -5.08 2.52 23.38
N LYS A 429 -5.42 2.64 24.68
CA LYS A 429 -6.21 1.64 25.39
C LYS A 429 -7.68 1.66 25.00
N GLU A 430 -8.25 2.85 24.87
CA GLU A 430 -9.62 3.06 24.43
C GLU A 430 -9.85 4.53 24.06
N VAL A 431 -10.34 4.77 22.85
CA VAL A 431 -10.84 6.08 22.39
C VAL A 431 -12.31 5.92 22.08
N LYS A 432 -13.16 6.60 22.86
CA LYS A 432 -14.60 6.66 22.63
C LYS A 432 -14.95 7.96 21.93
N VAL A 433 -15.51 7.86 20.73
CA VAL A 433 -15.98 9.03 19.97
C VAL A 433 -17.48 8.90 19.74
N HIS A 434 -18.22 9.97 20.02
CA HIS A 434 -19.63 10.06 19.66
C HIS A 434 -19.75 10.43 18.18
N GLU A 435 -20.40 9.59 17.38
CA GLU A 435 -20.65 9.82 15.95
C GLU A 435 -21.96 10.61 15.79
N PRO A 436 -21.89 11.94 15.52
CA PRO A 436 -23.11 12.75 15.42
C PRO A 436 -23.90 12.43 14.14
N ARG A 437 -23.21 11.94 13.10
CA ARG A 437 -23.74 11.51 11.80
C ARG A 437 -22.67 10.74 11.04
N SER A 438 -23.08 10.07 9.96
CA SER A 438 -22.16 9.47 9.00
C SER A 438 -21.68 10.51 7.97
N PHE A 439 -20.46 10.36 7.47
CA PHE A 439 -19.82 11.29 6.51
C PHE A 439 -19.63 10.60 5.17
N THR A 440 -19.83 11.34 4.08
CA THR A 440 -19.43 10.84 2.74
C THR A 440 -17.91 10.86 2.62
N ALA A 441 -17.36 10.03 1.74
CA ALA A 441 -15.91 10.02 1.49
C ALA A 441 -15.39 11.40 1.01
N GLU A 442 -16.19 12.15 0.26
CA GLU A 442 -15.85 13.52 -0.16
C GLU A 442 -15.77 14.50 1.01
N GLU A 443 -16.73 14.44 1.94
CA GLU A 443 -16.69 15.23 3.17
C GLU A 443 -15.46 14.89 4.02
N GLN A 444 -15.12 13.60 4.10
CA GLN A 444 -13.93 13.13 4.83
C GLN A 444 -12.65 13.66 4.21
N ILE A 445 -12.50 13.62 2.88
CA ILE A 445 -11.33 14.18 2.18
C ILE A 445 -11.17 15.67 2.52
N GLY A 446 -12.27 16.43 2.49
CA GLY A 446 -12.25 17.86 2.85
C GLY A 446 -11.75 18.10 4.27
N LEU A 447 -12.36 17.43 5.25
CA LEU A 447 -11.99 17.57 6.67
C LEU A 447 -10.56 17.08 6.95
N LEU A 448 -10.15 15.96 6.35
CA LEU A 448 -8.79 15.43 6.48
C LEU A 448 -7.76 16.38 5.88
N ARG A 449 -8.00 16.99 4.71
CA ARG A 449 -7.10 18.00 4.14
C ARG A 449 -7.01 19.27 5.00
N GLU A 450 -8.11 19.69 5.62
CA GLU A 450 -8.06 20.82 6.55
C GLU A 450 -7.16 20.53 7.76
N MET A 451 -7.25 19.33 8.32
CA MET A 451 -6.45 18.92 9.49
C MET A 451 -4.99 18.62 9.12
N ILE A 452 -4.76 17.84 8.07
CA ILE A 452 -3.45 17.27 7.72
C ILE A 452 -2.63 18.27 6.89
N HIS A 453 -3.16 18.69 5.74
CA HIS A 453 -2.43 19.56 4.82
C HIS A 453 -2.42 21.02 5.28
N LYS A 454 -3.59 21.57 5.63
CA LYS A 454 -3.71 22.97 6.07
C LYS A 454 -3.31 23.18 7.54
N ASN A 455 -2.98 22.09 8.26
CA ASN A 455 -2.58 22.10 9.66
C ASN A 455 -3.55 22.88 10.56
N LYS A 456 -4.86 22.78 10.28
CA LYS A 456 -5.89 23.39 11.12
C LYS A 456 -6.10 22.53 12.36
N PRO A 457 -6.24 23.14 13.56
CA PRO A 457 -6.51 22.38 14.78
C PRO A 457 -7.87 21.67 14.72
N VAL A 458 -7.94 20.53 15.39
CA VAL A 458 -9.17 19.76 15.59
C VAL A 458 -9.98 20.46 16.68
N THR A 459 -11.13 21.02 16.29
CA THR A 459 -11.98 21.83 17.17
C THR A 459 -13.38 21.25 17.36
N THR A 460 -13.74 20.23 16.57
CA THR A 460 -15.09 19.65 16.57
C THR A 460 -15.03 18.14 16.77
N THR A 461 -16.10 17.59 17.37
CA THR A 461 -16.28 16.14 17.47
C THR A 461 -16.31 15.48 16.09
N SER A 462 -16.90 16.13 15.08
CA SER A 462 -16.94 15.64 13.70
C SER A 462 -15.55 15.41 13.10
N GLN A 463 -14.63 16.36 13.27
CA GLN A 463 -13.24 16.21 12.82
C GLN A 463 -12.54 15.04 13.55
N MET A 464 -12.81 14.88 14.84
CA MET A 464 -12.27 13.78 15.64
C MET A 464 -12.78 12.41 15.18
N VAL A 465 -14.08 12.31 14.88
CA VAL A 465 -14.70 11.08 14.32
C VAL A 465 -14.00 10.72 13.02
N VAL A 466 -13.91 11.65 12.07
CA VAL A 466 -13.30 11.41 10.76
C VAL A 466 -11.83 10.99 10.90
N LEU A 467 -11.06 11.63 11.78
CA LEU A 467 -9.66 11.25 12.02
C LEU A 467 -9.54 9.84 12.60
N VAL A 468 -10.37 9.48 13.58
CA VAL A 468 -10.35 8.16 14.22
C VAL A 468 -10.78 7.06 13.26
N GLU A 469 -11.82 7.30 12.47
CA GLU A 469 -12.32 6.38 11.45
C GLU A 469 -11.26 6.16 10.35
N PHE A 470 -10.62 7.24 9.89
CA PHE A 470 -9.54 7.15 8.91
C PHE A 470 -8.33 6.35 9.42
N LEU A 471 -7.91 6.56 10.67
CA LEU A 471 -6.83 5.79 11.30
C LEU A 471 -7.20 4.32 11.52
N TYR A 472 -8.48 4.04 11.80
CA TYR A 472 -9.01 2.67 11.86
C TYR A 472 -8.90 1.96 10.51
N GLU A 473 -9.33 2.62 9.42
CA GLU A 473 -9.22 2.08 8.06
C GLU A 473 -7.76 1.89 7.62
N LEU A 474 -6.85 2.77 8.05
CA LEU A 474 -5.42 2.63 7.83
C LEU A 474 -4.78 1.48 8.64
N GLY A 475 -5.51 0.86 9.58
CA GLY A 475 -5.04 -0.27 10.38
C GLY A 475 -4.31 0.11 11.67
N TYR A 476 -4.33 1.38 12.08
CA TYR A 476 -3.79 1.81 13.37
C TYR A 476 -4.66 1.40 14.55
N PHE A 477 -5.94 1.15 14.29
CA PHE A 477 -6.91 0.79 15.30
C PHE A 477 -7.68 -0.47 14.95
N THR A 478 -8.25 -1.10 15.98
CA THR A 478 -9.26 -2.15 15.86
C THR A 478 -10.43 -1.81 16.78
N ASN A 479 -11.58 -2.40 16.49
CA ASN A 479 -12.79 -2.16 17.26
C ASN A 479 -12.69 -2.82 18.65
N LYS A 480 -13.25 -2.16 19.65
CA LYS A 480 -13.55 -2.77 20.95
C LYS A 480 -15.06 -2.93 20.96
N THR A 481 -15.56 -4.13 20.66
CA THR A 481 -16.98 -4.53 20.68
C THR A 481 -17.83 -3.65 21.61
N VAL A 482 -18.71 -2.82 21.02
CA VAL A 482 -19.84 -2.22 21.73
C VAL A 482 -21.09 -2.46 20.88
N PRO A 483 -22.18 -3.05 21.40
CA PRO A 483 -23.43 -3.11 20.66
C PRO A 483 -23.94 -1.70 20.36
N ARG A 484 -24.33 -1.43 19.11
CA ARG A 484 -25.04 -0.19 18.75
C ARG A 484 -26.34 -0.13 19.57
N SER A 485 -26.37 0.73 20.59
CA SER A 485 -27.62 1.32 21.02
C SER A 485 -28.22 2.04 19.81
N LYS A 486 -29.49 1.78 19.46
CA LYS A 486 -30.16 2.46 18.33
C LYS A 486 -30.21 3.98 18.49
N THR A 487 -29.95 4.51 19.70
CA THR A 487 -30.07 5.93 20.02
C THR A 487 -28.73 6.63 20.24
N ASP A 488 -27.63 5.90 20.44
CA ASP A 488 -26.30 6.48 20.69
C ASP A 488 -25.22 5.75 19.88
N LYS A 489 -24.71 6.41 18.83
CA LYS A 489 -23.59 5.91 18.03
C LYS A 489 -22.27 6.31 18.70
N TYR A 490 -21.72 5.41 19.51
CA TYR A 490 -20.34 5.54 19.98
C TYR A 490 -19.44 4.57 19.22
N PHE A 491 -18.28 5.06 18.81
CA PHE A 491 -17.18 4.25 18.27
C PHE A 491 -16.10 4.11 19.33
N SER A 492 -15.69 2.89 19.67
CA SER A 492 -14.63 2.61 20.64
C SER A 492 -13.49 1.87 19.97
N VAL A 493 -12.30 2.47 19.96
CA VAL A 493 -11.11 1.86 19.36
C VAL A 493 -9.93 1.76 20.29
N LYS A 494 -9.06 0.80 19.98
CA LYS A 494 -7.75 0.60 20.60
C LYS A 494 -6.72 0.23 19.54
N THR A 495 -5.44 0.31 19.85
CA THR A 495 -4.42 -0.30 18.98
C THR A 495 -4.67 -1.81 18.86
N PRO A 496 -4.53 -2.42 17.66
CA PRO A 496 -4.82 -3.83 17.44
C PRO A 496 -3.93 -4.76 18.26
N ASN A 497 -2.63 -4.51 18.26
CA ASN A 497 -1.61 -5.42 18.79
C ASN A 497 -0.38 -4.63 19.27
N LYS A 498 0.62 -5.33 19.84
CA LYS A 498 1.84 -4.68 20.34
C LYS A 498 2.67 -4.02 19.24
N GLU A 499 2.70 -4.61 18.04
CA GLU A 499 3.38 -4.02 16.88
C GLU A 499 2.91 -2.58 16.63
N VAL A 500 1.59 -2.38 16.54
CA VAL A 500 1.03 -1.05 16.30
C VAL A 500 1.17 -0.14 17.52
N SER A 501 1.02 -0.66 18.74
CA SER A 501 1.31 0.11 19.95
C SER A 501 2.75 0.65 19.96
N GLU A 502 3.71 -0.15 19.50
CA GLU A 502 5.12 0.26 19.41
C GLU A 502 5.34 1.33 18.33
N ILE A 503 4.62 1.29 17.21
CA ILE A 503 4.64 2.36 16.19
C ILE A 503 4.21 3.70 16.81
N PHE A 504 3.08 3.72 17.52
CA PHE A 504 2.64 4.93 18.25
C PHE A 504 3.68 5.38 19.27
N TYR A 505 4.23 4.45 20.05
CA TYR A 505 5.24 4.74 21.05
C TYR A 505 6.48 5.41 20.45
N ARG A 506 7.10 4.79 19.43
CA ARG A 506 8.29 5.30 18.74
C ARG A 506 8.05 6.67 18.12
N PHE A 507 6.85 6.92 17.62
CA PHE A 507 6.48 8.20 17.03
C PHE A 507 6.32 9.33 18.07
N CYS A 508 5.79 9.00 19.25
CA CYS A 508 5.54 9.97 20.33
C CYS A 508 6.80 10.29 21.14
N GLU A 509 7.54 9.27 21.57
CA GLU A 509 8.66 9.39 22.51
C GLU A 509 10.03 9.42 21.82
N GLY A 510 10.08 9.15 20.50
CA GLY A 510 11.33 8.95 19.76
C GLY A 510 11.88 7.52 19.90
N PRO A 511 12.91 7.14 19.11
CA PRO A 511 13.53 5.83 19.23
C PRO A 511 14.19 5.69 20.61
N LYS A 512 13.86 4.63 21.35
CA LYS A 512 14.74 4.20 22.45
C LYS A 512 16.04 3.70 21.82
N LEU A 513 17.09 4.50 21.90
CA LEU A 513 18.45 3.97 21.87
C LEU A 513 18.64 3.17 23.16
N GLY A 514 18.45 1.85 23.08
CA GLY A 514 18.62 0.95 24.22
C GLY A 514 19.02 -0.42 23.71
N TYR A 515 20.34 -0.64 23.65
CA TYR A 515 20.99 -1.96 23.59
C TYR A 515 20.63 -2.81 24.82
#